data_AF-A0ABD5DW06-F1
#
_entry.id   AF-A0ABD5DW06-F1
#
_cell.length_a   1.000
_cell.length_b   1.000
_cell.length_c   1.000
_cell.angle_alpha   90.00
_cell.angle_beta   90.00
_cell.angle_gamma   90.00
#
_symmetry.space_group_name_H-M   'P 1'
#
loop_
_entity.id
_entity.type
_entity.pdbx_description
1 polymer ?
#
loop_
_entity_poly.entity_id
_entity_poly.type
_entity_poly.pdbx_seq_one_letter_code
_entity_poly.pdbx_strand_id
1 'polypeptide(L)'
;VYTGMSKMSKSKNNGIDPQVMVERYGADTVRLFMMFASPADMTLEWQESGVEGANRFLKRVWKLVYEHTTKGEVAALNVAALS
;
A
#
# COMPACT_ATOMS: atom_id res chain seq x y z
N VAL A 1 -27.72 -13.42 7.21
CA VAL A 1 -27.73 -12.21 8.07
C VAL A 1 -26.30 -11.69 8.10
N TYR A 2 -26.03 -10.60 7.38
CA TYR A 2 -24.70 -9.97 7.36
C TYR A 2 -24.45 -9.37 8.74
N THR A 3 -23.81 -10.14 9.62
CA THR A 3 -23.23 -9.57 10.83
C THR A 3 -22.15 -8.60 10.33
N GLY A 4 -22.33 -7.31 10.60
CA GLY A 4 -21.42 -6.26 10.13
C GLY A 4 -19.97 -6.49 10.55
N MET A 5 -19.08 -5.61 10.10
CA MET A 5 -17.67 -5.70 10.49
C MET A 5 -17.54 -5.71 12.01
N SER A 6 -16.80 -6.70 12.52
CA SER A 6 -16.62 -6.89 13.96
C SER A 6 -15.20 -7.36 14.25
N LYS A 7 -14.75 -7.14 15.50
CA LYS A 7 -13.42 -7.52 15.97
C LYS A 7 -13.03 -8.93 15.49
N MET A 8 -11.87 -9.04 14.85
CA MET A 8 -11.27 -10.32 14.45
C MET A 8 -10.96 -11.16 15.70
N SER A 9 -11.37 -12.43 15.70
CA SER A 9 -11.11 -13.38 16.80
C SER A 9 -11.24 -14.83 16.35
N LYS A 10 -10.53 -15.74 17.04
CA LYS A 10 -10.57 -17.19 16.75
C LYS A 10 -11.97 -17.77 16.93
N SER A 11 -12.70 -17.38 17.98
CA SER A 11 -14.06 -17.89 18.27
C SER A 11 -15.10 -17.47 17.22
N LYS A 12 -14.86 -16.36 16.51
CA LYS A 12 -15.74 -15.89 15.43
C LYS A 12 -15.32 -16.40 14.04
N ASN A 13 -14.18 -17.09 13.94
CA ASN A 13 -13.61 -17.58 12.69
C ASN A 13 -13.57 -16.51 11.57
N ASN A 14 -13.28 -15.26 11.93
CA ASN A 14 -13.24 -14.10 11.02
C ASN A 14 -11.85 -13.47 10.93
N GLY A 15 -10.82 -14.18 11.40
CA GLY A 15 -9.44 -13.77 11.23
C GLY A 15 -9.03 -13.92 9.77
N ILE A 16 -8.27 -12.96 9.26
CA ILE A 16 -7.71 -13.01 7.92
C ILE A 16 -6.26 -13.43 8.06
N ASP A 17 -5.86 -14.46 7.32
CA ASP A 17 -4.47 -14.92 7.30
C ASP A 17 -3.60 -13.90 6.53
N PRO A 18 -2.65 -13.21 7.20
CA PRO A 18 -1.79 -12.25 6.53
C PRO A 18 -0.86 -12.90 5.51
N GLN A 19 -0.53 -14.19 5.66
CA GLN A 19 0.40 -14.89 4.77
C GLN A 19 -0.14 -14.94 3.34
N VAL A 20 -1.43 -15.22 3.18
CA VAL A 20 -2.12 -15.23 1.88
C VAL A 20 -2.01 -13.87 1.18
N MET A 21 -2.10 -12.78 1.96
CA MET A 21 -2.00 -11.41 1.43
C MET A 21 -0.57 -11.04 1.06
N VAL A 22 0.40 -11.45 1.86
CA VAL A 22 1.83 -11.23 1.59
C VAL A 22 2.26 -11.97 0.34
N GLU A 23 1.83 -13.22 0.16
CA GLU A 23 2.12 -14.01 -1.04
C GLU A 23 1.48 -13.41 -2.31
N ARG A 24 0.27 -12.86 -2.18
CA ARG A 24 -0.47 -12.26 -3.31
C ARG A 24 0.04 -10.88 -3.71
N TYR A 25 0.32 -10.02 -2.74
CA TYR A 25 0.58 -8.59 -2.98
C TYR A 25 1.96 -8.10 -2.55
N GLY A 26 2.74 -8.93 -1.86
CA GLY A 26 4.02 -8.56 -1.26
C GLY A 26 3.88 -7.86 0.09
N ALA A 27 4.91 -7.99 0.92
CA ALA A 27 4.92 -7.44 2.29
C ALA A 27 4.70 -5.92 2.33
N ASP A 28 5.33 -5.17 1.41
CA ASP A 28 5.24 -3.71 1.40
C ASP A 28 3.83 -3.20 1.09
N THR A 29 3.10 -3.87 0.19
CA THR A 29 1.70 -3.53 -0.09
C THR A 29 0.86 -3.65 1.18
N VAL A 30 1.01 -4.78 1.91
CA VAL A 30 0.23 -5.05 3.12
C VAL A 30 0.57 -4.05 4.22
N ARG A 31 1.86 -3.79 4.45
CA ARG A 31 2.34 -2.81 5.44
C ARG A 31 1.83 -1.40 5.14
N LEU A 32 1.92 -0.97 3.88
CA LEU A 32 1.44 0.35 3.46
C LEU A 32 -0.07 0.47 3.65
N PHE A 33 -0.84 -0.55 3.24
CA PHE A 33 -2.28 -0.57 3.45
C PHE A 33 -2.65 -0.43 4.93
N MET A 34 -2.02 -1.22 5.80
CA MET A 34 -2.29 -1.19 7.25
C MET A 34 -2.05 0.19 7.86
N MET A 35 -1.00 0.89 7.43
CA MET A 35 -0.66 2.22 7.93
C MET A 35 -1.48 3.34 7.30
N PHE A 36 -2.08 3.10 6.13
CA PHE A 36 -2.84 4.10 5.38
C PHE A 36 -4.34 4.05 5.66
N ALA A 37 -4.90 2.87 5.95
CA ALA A 37 -6.34 2.66 6.01
C ALA A 37 -7.04 3.35 7.19
N SER A 38 -6.33 3.56 8.31
CA SER A 38 -6.87 4.24 9.50
C SER A 38 -5.72 4.69 10.40
N PRO A 39 -5.88 5.76 11.20
CA PRO A 39 -4.96 6.08 12.29
C PRO A 39 -4.77 4.90 13.24
N ALA A 40 -3.58 4.78 13.85
CA ALA A 40 -3.21 3.60 14.64
C ALA A 40 -4.07 3.37 15.90
N ASP A 41 -4.66 4.43 16.45
CA ASP A 41 -5.54 4.43 17.62
C ASP A 41 -7.02 4.23 17.26
N MET A 42 -7.36 4.25 15.97
CA MET A 42 -8.72 4.10 15.46
C MET A 42 -8.96 2.66 14.98
N THR A 43 -10.24 2.28 14.88
CA THR A 43 -10.60 0.98 14.31
C THR A 43 -10.21 0.94 12.83
N LEU A 44 -9.60 -0.17 12.41
CA LEU A 44 -9.31 -0.46 11.01
C LEU A 44 -10.30 -1.48 10.49
N GLU A 45 -11.00 -1.09 9.43
CA GLU A 45 -11.87 -1.97 8.67
C GLU A 45 -11.08 -2.65 7.56
N TRP A 46 -10.98 -3.98 7.63
CA TRP A 46 -10.24 -4.72 6.61
C TRP A 46 -11.06 -4.83 5.33
N GLN A 47 -10.55 -4.27 4.23
CA GLN A 47 -11.12 -4.39 2.89
C GLN A 47 -10.03 -4.71 1.87
N GLU A 48 -10.17 -5.82 1.14
CA GLU A 48 -9.17 -6.28 0.16
C GLU A 48 -9.00 -5.27 -1.00
N SER A 49 -10.08 -4.56 -1.37
CA SER A 49 -10.03 -3.45 -2.35
C SER A 49 -9.06 -2.34 -1.93
N GLY A 50 -8.90 -2.11 -0.62
CA GLY A 50 -7.91 -1.17 -0.07
C GLY A 50 -6.48 -1.63 -0.27
N VAL A 51 -6.22 -2.94 -0.10
CA VAL A 51 -4.92 -3.57 -0.35
C VAL A 51 -4.53 -3.44 -1.82
N GLU A 52 -5.46 -3.67 -2.74
CA GLU A 52 -5.22 -3.45 -4.17
C GLU A 52 -4.90 -1.99 -4.49
N GLY A 53 -5.54 -1.05 -3.80
CA GLY A 53 -5.24 0.38 -3.91
C GLY A 53 -3.78 0.70 -3.58
N ALA A 54 -3.30 0.17 -2.45
CA ALA A 54 -1.89 0.29 -2.04
C ALA A 54 -0.95 -0.38 -3.06
N ASN A 55 -1.32 -1.55 -3.61
CA ASN A 55 -0.52 -2.22 -4.62
C ASN A 55 -0.38 -1.38 -5.90
N ARG A 56 -1.50 -0.82 -6.38
CA ARG A 56 -1.51 0.07 -7.55
C ARG A 56 -0.68 1.33 -7.30
N PHE A 57 -0.71 1.87 -6.08
CA PHE A 57 0.13 3.01 -5.71
C PHE A 57 1.63 2.67 -5.81
N LEU A 58 2.07 1.57 -5.20
CA LEU A 58 3.47 1.13 -5.30
C LEU A 58 3.90 0.87 -6.74
N LYS A 59 3.05 0.26 -7.57
CA LYS A 59 3.31 0.08 -9.01
C LYS A 59 3.46 1.41 -9.77
N ARG A 60 2.69 2.45 -9.41
CA ARG A 60 2.86 3.78 -10.00
C ARG A 60 4.19 4.42 -9.59
N VAL A 61 4.59 4.30 -8.33
CA VAL A 61 5.90 4.77 -7.85
C VAL A 61 7.02 4.04 -8.58
N TRP A 62 6.96 2.71 -8.67
CA TRP A 62 7.90 1.90 -9.43
C TRP A 62 8.02 2.37 -10.89
N LYS A 63 6.87 2.52 -11.57
CA LYS A 63 6.80 2.98 -12.95
C LYS A 63 7.45 4.37 -13.10
N LEU A 64 7.15 5.31 -12.21
CA LEU A 64 7.71 6.66 -12.25
C LEU A 64 9.24 6.64 -12.12
N VAL A 65 9.77 5.88 -11.17
CA VAL A 65 11.22 5.75 -10.97
C VAL A 65 11.87 5.08 -12.18
N TYR A 66 11.28 4.00 -12.69
CA TYR A 66 11.77 3.31 -13.88
C TYR A 66 11.78 4.22 -15.13
N GLU A 67 10.70 4.97 -15.37
CA GLU A 67 10.61 5.94 -16.47
C GLU A 67 11.59 7.10 -16.31
N HIS A 68 11.91 7.48 -15.08
CA HIS A 68 12.91 8.51 -14.82
C HIS A 68 14.33 8.00 -15.11
N THR A 69 14.70 6.83 -14.58
CA THR A 69 16.06 6.28 -14.74
C THR A 69 16.36 5.82 -16.16
N THR A 70 15.35 5.41 -16.93
CA THR A 70 15.49 5.03 -18.34
C THR A 70 15.77 6.22 -19.27
N LYS A 71 15.53 7.46 -18.83
CA LYS A 71 15.87 8.68 -19.61
C LYS A 71 17.36 9.03 -19.60
N GLY A 72 18.17 8.31 -18.81
CA GLY A 72 19.60 8.57 -18.66
C GLY A 72 19.90 9.62 -17.59
N GLU A 73 21.16 10.04 -17.53
CA GLU A 73 21.62 11.00 -16.52
C GLU A 73 20.96 12.37 -16.66
N VAL A 74 20.56 12.95 -15.53
CA VAL A 74 20.02 14.30 -15.49
C VAL A 74 21.21 15.28 -15.53
N ALA A 75 21.15 16.26 -16.43
CA ALA A 75 22.15 17.33 -16.47
C ALA A 75 22.21 18.06 -15.12
N ALA A 76 23.42 18.43 -14.69
CA ALA A 76 23.62 19.15 -13.45
C ALA A 76 22.79 20.44 -13.42
N LEU A 77 22.17 20.74 -12.28
CA LEU A 77 21.35 21.93 -12.10
C LEU A 77 22.20 23.19 -12.31
N ASN A 78 21.88 23.98 -13.34
CA ASN A 78 22.49 25.29 -13.52
C ASN A 78 21.77 26.32 -12.64
N VAL A 79 22.29 26.53 -11.43
CA VAL A 79 21.72 27.50 -10.46
C VAL A 79 21.71 28.91 -11.02
N ALA A 80 22.68 29.30 -11.86
CA ALA A 80 22.74 30.63 -12.45
C ALA A 80 21.66 30.87 -13.53
N ALA A 81 21.05 29.80 -14.06
CA ALA A 81 19.92 29.89 -14.99
C ALA A 81 18.55 29.92 -14.27
N LEU A 82 18.54 29.77 -12.94
CA LEU A 82 17.35 30.01 -12.13
C LEU A 82 17.31 31.52 -11.84
N SER A 83 16.53 32.25 -12.63
CA SER A 83 16.20 33.66 -12.41
C SER A 83 15.30 33.86 -11.19
#